data_AF-A0A7L3FVL4-F1
#
_entry.id   AF-A0A7L3FVL4-F1
#
_cell.length_a   1.000
_cell.length_b   1.000
_cell.length_c   1.000
_cell.angle_alpha   90.00
_cell.angle_beta   90.00
_cell.angle_gamma   90.00
#
_symmetry.space_group_name_H-M   'P 1'
#
loop_
_entity.id
_entity.type
_entity.pdbx_description
1 polymer ?
#
loop_
_entity_poly.entity_id
_entity_poly.type
_entity_poly.pdbx_seq_one_letter_code
_entity_poly.pdbx_strand_id
1 'polypeptide(L)'
;MEELSAALAAGVALAAPNSPAAPHPRLASYKARSGPGQAERRQRLLQLQKERRLDYVNHARRLAEDDWTGVESEGEEEEDEDEEEMDVDAGKKLPKRYANQLMLSEWLVDVPLDLEQEWVVVVCPVGKRALVVASRGSTAAYTKSGFCVNRFPSLLPGGNRHNSGSEKVYCILDCIYSEAKQMYYILDVMCWRGHPIYDCQTDFRFFWLSSKIQEEEGLGEKSRINPFKFVGLQNFPCTPESLCEVLATDFPFEVDGLLFYHKQTHYTPGSTPLVGWLRPYMIPEILGLTVPVTALTAKPDYAGRQLQQIIESKRNKKLAEEKGDPSGAARNGHYELEHLSTPRPTNSLESRDEAGSQMEN
;
A
#
# COMPACT_ATOMS: atom_id res chain seq x y z
N MET A 1 -27.12 -19.18 -8.62
CA MET A 1 -26.70 -18.23 -7.57
C MET A 1 -25.21 -18.37 -7.26
N GLU A 2 -24.70 -19.58 -7.01
CA GLU A 2 -23.28 -19.78 -6.69
C GLU A 2 -22.32 -19.49 -7.86
N GLU A 3 -22.73 -19.79 -9.09
CA GLU A 3 -21.98 -19.39 -10.30
C GLU A 3 -21.98 -17.88 -10.51
N LEU A 4 -23.07 -17.19 -10.17
CA LEU A 4 -23.16 -15.74 -10.25
C LEU A 4 -22.28 -15.09 -9.18
N SER A 5 -22.25 -15.61 -7.95
CA SER A 5 -21.37 -15.12 -6.89
C SER A 5 -19.89 -15.41 -7.20
N ALA A 6 -19.59 -16.57 -7.79
CA ALA A 6 -18.24 -16.90 -8.26
C ALA A 6 -17.81 -15.97 -9.41
N ALA A 7 -18.69 -15.72 -10.38
CA ALA A 7 -18.43 -14.83 -11.49
C ALA A 7 -18.28 -13.36 -11.02
N LEU A 8 -19.05 -12.93 -10.02
CA LEU A 8 -18.91 -11.60 -9.44
C LEU A 8 -17.59 -11.45 -8.65
N ALA A 9 -17.26 -12.44 -7.81
CA ALA A 9 -16.04 -12.44 -7.01
C ALA A 9 -14.76 -12.58 -7.86
N ALA A 10 -14.82 -13.30 -8.98
CA ALA A 10 -13.68 -13.50 -9.88
C ALA A 10 -13.64 -12.50 -11.06
N GLY A 11 -14.77 -11.87 -11.40
CA GLY A 11 -14.95 -11.06 -12.61
C GLY A 11 -15.08 -9.55 -12.39
N VAL A 12 -15.40 -9.07 -11.17
CA VAL A 12 -15.51 -7.63 -10.86
C VAL A 12 -14.17 -7.03 -10.39
N ALA A 13 -13.04 -7.59 -10.84
CA ALA A 13 -11.74 -7.03 -10.53
C ALA A 13 -11.35 -5.97 -11.58
N LEU A 14 -11.74 -4.71 -11.34
CA LEU A 14 -11.04 -3.55 -11.89
C LEU A 14 -9.61 -3.41 -11.31
N ALA A 15 -9.25 -4.27 -10.34
CA ALA A 15 -8.01 -4.24 -9.61
C ALA A 15 -6.93 -5.12 -10.25
N ALA A 16 -5.68 -4.68 -10.13
CA ALA A 16 -4.49 -5.41 -10.56
C ALA A 16 -4.40 -6.83 -9.94
N PRO A 17 -3.70 -7.77 -10.61
CA PRO A 17 -3.53 -9.15 -10.12
C PRO A 17 -2.96 -9.18 -8.69
N ASN A 18 -3.50 -10.06 -7.84
CA ASN A 18 -3.10 -10.24 -6.44
C ASN A 18 -3.07 -8.94 -5.60
N SER A 19 -3.97 -7.99 -5.90
CA SER A 19 -4.03 -6.72 -5.17
C SER A 19 -4.32 -6.92 -3.66
N PRO A 20 -3.57 -6.24 -2.76
CA PRO A 20 -3.87 -6.16 -1.34
C PRO A 20 -5.21 -5.50 -0.99
N ALA A 21 -5.91 -4.90 -1.96
CA ALA A 21 -7.27 -4.40 -1.77
C ALA A 21 -8.30 -5.53 -1.63
N ALA A 22 -8.00 -6.72 -2.15
CA ALA A 22 -8.78 -7.94 -1.97
C ALA A 22 -8.11 -8.86 -0.92
N PRO A 23 -8.86 -9.80 -0.31
CA PRO A 23 -8.27 -10.80 0.58
C PRO A 23 -7.14 -11.59 -0.10
N HIS A 24 -6.18 -12.04 0.71
CA HIS A 24 -5.05 -12.86 0.21
C HIS A 24 -5.56 -14.05 -0.61
N PRO A 25 -4.99 -14.38 -1.78
CA PRO A 25 -5.52 -15.45 -2.65
C PRO A 25 -5.66 -16.83 -2.00
N ARG A 26 -4.79 -17.17 -1.04
CA ARG A 26 -4.93 -18.41 -0.23
C ARG A 26 -6.16 -18.40 0.71
N LEU A 27 -6.62 -17.21 1.09
CA LEU A 27 -7.79 -16.96 1.92
C LEU A 27 -9.05 -16.60 1.10
N ALA A 28 -8.96 -16.64 -0.23
CA ALA A 28 -10.09 -16.40 -1.10
C ALA A 28 -10.88 -17.70 -1.33
N SER A 29 -12.22 -17.59 -1.26
CA SER A 29 -13.14 -18.69 -1.55
C SER A 29 -13.11 -19.09 -3.03
N TYR A 30 -12.79 -18.13 -3.91
CA TYR A 30 -12.70 -18.31 -5.35
C TYR A 30 -11.31 -17.92 -5.84
N LYS A 31 -10.74 -18.71 -6.76
CA LYS A 31 -9.47 -18.38 -7.41
C LYS A 31 -9.74 -17.33 -8.50
N ALA A 32 -8.98 -16.24 -8.48
CA ALA A 32 -8.97 -15.29 -9.58
C ALA A 32 -8.47 -15.96 -10.88
N ARG A 33 -8.83 -15.40 -12.04
CA ARG A 33 -8.47 -15.95 -13.36
C ARG A 33 -6.95 -16.17 -13.50
N SER A 34 -6.62 -17.26 -14.21
CA SER A 34 -5.26 -17.76 -14.41
C SER A 34 -4.45 -16.81 -15.30
N GLY A 35 -3.42 -16.19 -14.73
CA GLY A 35 -2.37 -15.46 -15.44
C GLY A 35 -0.99 -16.07 -15.16
N PRO A 36 0.09 -15.53 -15.76
CA PRO A 36 1.45 -15.99 -15.47
C PRO A 36 1.78 -15.78 -13.97
N GLY A 37 2.50 -16.75 -13.40
CA GLY A 37 2.88 -16.75 -11.98
C GLY A 37 3.71 -15.51 -11.60
N GLN A 38 3.80 -15.18 -10.31
CA GLN A 38 4.52 -13.99 -9.87
C GLN A 38 6.01 -14.08 -10.25
N ALA A 39 6.61 -15.27 -10.20
CA ALA A 39 8.02 -15.49 -10.53
C ALA A 39 8.36 -15.09 -11.98
N GLU A 40 7.58 -15.56 -12.96
CA GLU A 40 7.79 -15.24 -14.38
C GLU A 40 7.62 -13.74 -14.64
N ARG A 41 6.58 -13.12 -14.04
CA ARG A 41 6.34 -11.68 -14.16
C ARG A 41 7.47 -10.84 -13.56
N ARG A 42 8.04 -11.26 -12.42
CA ARG A 42 9.20 -10.60 -11.80
C ARG A 42 10.41 -10.61 -12.74
N GLN A 43 10.77 -11.76 -13.30
CA GLN A 43 11.90 -11.88 -14.22
C GLN A 43 11.72 -10.99 -15.45
N ARG A 44 10.52 -11.01 -16.06
CA ARG A 44 10.20 -10.17 -17.21
C ARG A 44 10.32 -8.68 -16.89
N LEU A 45 9.81 -8.23 -15.74
CA LEU A 45 9.89 -6.82 -15.33
C LEU A 45 11.33 -6.38 -15.04
N LEU A 46 12.14 -7.23 -14.41
CA LEU A 46 13.56 -6.96 -14.17
C LEU A 46 14.38 -6.87 -15.46
N GLN A 47 13.97 -7.58 -16.52
CA GLN A 47 14.58 -7.44 -17.84
C GLN A 47 14.13 -6.15 -18.52
N LEU A 48 12.82 -5.86 -18.53
CA LEU A 48 12.26 -4.66 -19.13
C LEU A 48 12.84 -3.37 -18.53
N GLN A 49 13.04 -3.30 -17.22
CA GLN A 49 13.61 -2.10 -16.59
C GLN A 49 15.07 -1.81 -17.01
N LYS A 50 15.82 -2.80 -17.52
CA LYS A 50 17.19 -2.60 -18.04
C LYS A 50 17.18 -1.95 -19.42
N GLU A 51 16.12 -2.20 -20.20
CA GLU A 51 15.97 -1.71 -21.57
C GLU A 51 15.23 -0.37 -21.61
N ARG A 52 14.31 -0.15 -20.67
CA ARG A 52 13.44 1.02 -20.64
C ARG A 52 14.21 2.28 -20.24
N ARG A 53 14.12 3.32 -21.07
CA ARG A 53 14.57 4.68 -20.75
C ARG A 53 13.36 5.60 -20.75
N LEU A 54 12.81 5.85 -19.57
CA LEU A 54 11.72 6.80 -19.39
C LEU A 54 12.26 8.16 -18.99
N ASP A 55 11.56 9.21 -19.41
CA ASP A 55 11.91 10.58 -19.04
C ASP A 55 11.34 10.94 -17.65
N TYR A 56 11.90 10.31 -16.63
CA TYR A 56 11.53 10.57 -15.23
C TYR A 56 11.93 11.97 -14.76
N VAL A 57 12.85 12.64 -15.47
CA VAL A 57 13.22 14.03 -15.19
C VAL A 57 12.05 14.94 -15.48
N ASN A 58 11.47 14.84 -16.69
CA ASN A 58 10.28 15.60 -17.00
C ASN A 58 9.08 15.16 -16.16
N HIS A 59 8.91 13.86 -15.90
CA HIS A 59 7.82 13.39 -15.02
C HIS A 59 7.88 14.02 -13.61
N ALA A 60 9.05 14.03 -12.99
CA ALA A 60 9.24 14.60 -11.66
C ALA A 60 9.02 16.13 -11.67
N ARG A 61 9.46 16.83 -12.72
CA ARG A 61 9.20 18.26 -12.90
C ARG A 61 7.70 18.55 -13.01
N ARG A 62 6.96 17.78 -13.80
CA ARG A 62 5.50 17.94 -13.97
C ARG A 62 4.78 17.82 -12.62
N LEU A 63 5.14 16.81 -11.82
CA LEU A 63 4.58 16.62 -10.48
C LEU A 63 4.88 17.82 -9.55
N ALA A 64 6.09 18.38 -9.63
CA ALA A 64 6.52 19.47 -8.78
C ALA A 64 5.95 20.84 -9.18
N GLU A 65 5.75 21.08 -10.48
CA GLU A 65 5.33 22.36 -11.03
C GLU A 65 3.83 22.45 -11.32
N ASP A 66 3.13 21.30 -11.28
CA ASP A 66 1.74 21.12 -11.71
C ASP A 66 1.52 21.55 -13.18
N ASP A 67 2.54 21.33 -14.01
CA ASP A 67 2.53 21.62 -15.44
C ASP A 67 2.30 20.32 -16.23
N TRP A 68 1.13 20.20 -16.84
CA TRP A 68 0.70 19.01 -17.60
C TRP A 68 0.49 19.31 -19.08
N THR A 69 0.97 20.47 -19.54
CA THR A 69 0.83 20.90 -20.93
C THR A 69 1.46 19.88 -21.88
N GLY A 70 0.70 19.46 -22.90
CA GLY A 70 1.14 18.50 -23.92
C GLY A 70 0.98 17.01 -23.59
N VAL A 71 0.46 16.63 -22.41
CA VAL A 71 0.20 15.21 -22.05
C VAL A 71 -1.24 14.79 -22.31
N GLU A 72 -2.18 15.74 -22.28
CA GLU A 72 -3.62 15.50 -22.51
C GLU A 72 -3.91 15.00 -23.94
N SER A 73 -2.98 15.19 -24.90
CA SER A 73 -3.14 14.73 -26.29
C SER A 73 -2.77 13.26 -26.55
N GLU A 74 -2.00 12.61 -25.68
CA GLU A 74 -1.54 11.22 -25.92
C GLU A 74 -2.35 10.16 -25.13
N GLY A 75 -3.21 10.59 -24.20
CA GLY A 75 -3.97 9.68 -23.32
C GLY A 75 -5.48 9.65 -23.57
N GLU A 76 -5.99 10.46 -24.51
CA GLU A 76 -7.42 10.54 -24.84
C GLU A 76 -7.79 9.84 -26.17
N GLU A 77 -6.81 9.29 -26.91
CA GLU A 77 -7.06 8.65 -28.22
C GLU A 77 -7.39 7.13 -28.16
N GLU A 78 -7.50 6.51 -26.97
CA GLU A 78 -7.89 5.10 -26.83
C GLU A 78 -9.09 4.86 -25.87
N GLU A 79 -10.00 5.83 -25.71
CA GLU A 79 -11.33 5.54 -25.13
C GLU A 79 -12.37 5.53 -26.28
N ASP A 80 -12.91 4.33 -26.51
CA ASP A 80 -13.82 3.92 -27.58
C ASP A 80 -14.95 4.91 -27.90
N GLU A 81 -15.20 5.14 -29.20
CA GLU A 81 -16.24 6.01 -29.79
C GLU A 81 -17.70 5.51 -29.59
N ASP A 82 -17.99 4.61 -28.64
CA ASP A 82 -19.31 3.97 -28.51
C ASP A 82 -19.90 4.05 -27.08
N GLU A 83 -20.21 5.25 -26.58
CA GLU A 83 -21.25 5.40 -25.53
C GLU A 83 -22.18 6.57 -25.88
N GLU A 84 -23.29 6.24 -26.54
CA GLU A 84 -24.43 7.14 -26.74
C GLU A 84 -24.97 7.64 -25.38
N GLU A 85 -25.04 8.96 -25.29
CA GLU A 85 -25.84 9.80 -24.39
C GLU A 85 -26.72 9.10 -23.34
N MET A 86 -26.28 9.14 -22.08
CA MET A 86 -27.20 9.38 -20.96
C MET A 86 -26.62 10.41 -19.99
N ASP A 87 -27.32 11.54 -19.94
CA ASP A 87 -27.04 12.74 -19.19
C ASP A 87 -27.23 12.50 -17.67
N VAL A 88 -26.13 12.18 -16.97
CA VAL A 88 -26.06 12.18 -15.50
C VAL A 88 -24.89 13.05 -15.06
N ASP A 89 -25.23 14.28 -14.70
CA ASP A 89 -24.45 15.28 -13.94
C ASP A 89 -22.94 14.96 -13.88
N ALA A 90 -22.21 15.38 -14.92
CA ALA A 90 -20.77 15.22 -15.03
C ALA A 90 -20.07 16.10 -13.98
N GLY A 91 -20.09 15.65 -12.73
CA GLY A 91 -19.25 16.15 -11.67
C GLY A 91 -17.81 16.13 -12.18
N LYS A 92 -17.23 17.32 -12.36
CA LYS A 92 -15.89 17.56 -12.92
C LYS A 92 -14.94 16.44 -12.49
N LYS A 93 -14.64 15.50 -13.40
CA LYS A 93 -13.65 14.45 -13.16
C LYS A 93 -12.34 15.16 -12.82
N LEU A 94 -11.96 15.14 -11.55
CA LEU A 94 -10.70 15.74 -11.09
C LEU A 94 -9.57 15.13 -11.93
N PRO A 95 -8.67 15.94 -12.51
CA PRO A 95 -7.61 15.41 -13.34
C PRO A 95 -6.83 14.31 -12.60
N LYS A 96 -6.64 13.14 -13.23
CA LYS A 96 -5.88 11.99 -12.70
C LYS A 96 -4.37 12.27 -12.53
N ARG A 97 -3.96 13.54 -12.57
CA ARG A 97 -2.58 14.07 -12.59
C ARG A 97 -1.71 13.52 -11.46
N TYR A 98 -2.23 13.51 -10.23
CA TYR A 98 -1.54 12.99 -9.04
C TYR A 98 -1.99 11.57 -8.65
N ALA A 99 -2.87 10.94 -9.43
CA ALA A 99 -3.36 9.59 -9.17
C ALA A 99 -2.33 8.55 -9.60
N ASN A 100 -2.33 7.39 -8.95
CA ASN A 100 -1.54 6.21 -9.35
C ASN A 100 -0.02 6.44 -9.46
N GLN A 101 0.52 7.45 -8.77
CA GLN A 101 1.96 7.77 -8.77
C GLN A 101 2.78 6.86 -7.85
N LEU A 102 2.13 6.06 -7.02
CA LEU A 102 2.79 5.20 -6.03
C LEU A 102 3.03 3.80 -6.58
N MET A 103 4.18 3.22 -6.25
CA MET A 103 4.45 1.80 -6.48
C MET A 103 3.70 0.96 -5.44
N LEU A 104 2.83 0.07 -5.92
CA LEU A 104 1.94 -0.75 -5.11
C LEU A 104 2.39 -2.21 -5.14
N SER A 105 2.38 -2.85 -3.98
CA SER A 105 2.70 -4.26 -3.85
C SER A 105 1.54 -5.16 -4.25
N GLU A 106 1.88 -6.39 -4.60
CA GLU A 106 0.96 -7.52 -4.61
C GLU A 106 1.05 -8.30 -3.30
N TRP A 107 0.05 -9.12 -2.98
CA TRP A 107 0.23 -10.16 -1.96
C TRP A 107 1.43 -11.05 -2.31
N LEU A 108 2.29 -11.36 -1.35
CA LEU A 108 3.39 -12.31 -1.55
C LEU A 108 2.85 -13.74 -1.53
N VAL A 109 2.53 -14.28 -2.72
CA VAL A 109 1.97 -15.64 -2.87
C VAL A 109 3.05 -16.64 -3.23
N ASP A 110 3.84 -16.30 -4.26
CA ASP A 110 4.97 -17.11 -4.71
C ASP A 110 6.24 -16.55 -4.05
N VAL A 111 6.78 -17.28 -3.09
CA VAL A 111 7.99 -16.89 -2.36
C VAL A 111 9.20 -17.03 -3.29
N PRO A 112 10.00 -15.96 -3.51
CA PRO A 112 11.23 -16.04 -4.28
C PRO A 112 12.22 -17.02 -3.65
N LEU A 113 12.93 -17.80 -4.48
CA LEU A 113 13.97 -18.73 -4.00
C LEU A 113 15.20 -17.98 -3.47
N ASP A 114 15.42 -16.77 -3.98
CA ASP A 114 16.50 -15.84 -3.65
C ASP A 114 16.06 -14.76 -2.65
N LEU A 115 14.99 -15.01 -1.87
CA LEU A 115 14.43 -14.05 -0.92
C LEU A 115 15.49 -13.50 0.04
N GLU A 116 16.31 -14.36 0.61
CA GLU A 116 17.33 -13.98 1.60
C GLU A 116 18.42 -13.09 1.00
N GLN A 117 18.76 -13.30 -0.29
CA GLN A 117 19.88 -12.64 -0.96
C GLN A 117 19.45 -11.37 -1.70
N GLU A 118 18.34 -11.39 -2.43
CA GLU A 118 17.93 -10.32 -3.36
C GLU A 118 16.75 -9.48 -2.85
N TRP A 119 16.23 -9.74 -1.64
CA TRP A 119 15.11 -8.98 -1.10
C TRP A 119 15.41 -8.32 0.25
N VAL A 120 14.71 -7.23 0.52
CA VAL A 120 14.72 -6.51 1.80
C VAL A 120 13.30 -6.34 2.31
N VAL A 121 13.12 -6.35 3.61
CA VAL A 121 11.81 -6.21 4.26
C VAL A 121 11.68 -4.87 4.96
N VAL A 122 10.53 -4.22 4.85
CA VAL A 122 10.18 -2.99 5.55
C VAL A 122 8.94 -3.21 6.40
N VAL A 123 9.04 -2.90 7.69
CA VAL A 123 7.92 -2.97 8.62
C VAL A 123 7.09 -1.70 8.48
N CYS A 124 5.81 -1.85 8.14
CA CYS A 124 4.93 -0.75 7.81
C CYS A 124 3.98 -0.43 8.98
N PRO A 125 3.89 0.84 9.40
CA PRO A 125 2.91 1.27 10.40
C PRO A 125 1.49 1.26 9.86
N VAL A 126 0.51 1.13 10.76
CA VAL A 126 -0.89 1.45 10.46
C VAL A 126 -1.01 2.93 10.11
N GLY A 127 -1.55 3.21 8.93
CA GLY A 127 -1.70 4.57 8.44
C GLY A 127 -2.21 4.66 7.01
N LYS A 128 -2.28 5.89 6.50
CA LYS A 128 -2.77 6.20 5.15
C LYS A 128 -1.59 6.42 4.21
N ARG A 129 -1.52 5.64 3.14
CA ARG A 129 -0.51 5.82 2.10
C ARG A 129 -0.70 7.16 1.39
N ALA A 130 0.38 7.92 1.23
CA ALA A 130 0.36 9.24 0.63
C ALA A 130 1.59 9.52 -0.24
N LEU A 131 1.35 10.05 -1.44
CA LEU A 131 2.36 10.74 -2.24
C LEU A 131 2.61 12.10 -1.60
N VAL A 132 3.85 12.42 -1.28
CA VAL A 132 4.22 13.73 -0.73
C VAL A 132 5.06 14.48 -1.75
N VAL A 133 4.62 15.68 -2.11
CA VAL A 133 5.31 16.57 -3.04
C VAL A 133 5.64 17.87 -2.31
N ALA A 134 6.92 18.13 -2.07
CA ALA A 134 7.44 19.37 -1.52
C ALA A 134 8.00 20.22 -2.67
N SER A 135 7.41 21.38 -2.93
CA SER A 135 7.77 22.25 -4.04
C SER A 135 7.29 23.69 -3.80
N ARG A 136 8.02 24.67 -4.34
CA ARG A 136 7.63 26.10 -4.34
C ARG A 136 7.25 26.66 -2.95
N GLY A 137 7.91 26.17 -1.91
CA GLY A 137 7.76 26.64 -0.53
C GLY A 137 6.57 26.06 0.23
N SER A 138 5.96 24.98 -0.27
CA SER A 138 4.89 24.24 0.41
C SER A 138 5.04 22.74 0.16
N THR A 139 4.46 21.93 1.04
CA THR A 139 4.36 20.48 0.89
C THR A 139 2.91 20.07 0.75
N ALA A 140 2.60 19.20 -0.19
CA ALA A 140 1.27 18.66 -0.44
C ALA A 140 1.28 17.14 -0.32
N ALA A 141 0.25 16.58 0.32
CA ALA A 141 0.06 15.13 0.44
C ALA A 141 -1.16 14.69 -0.37
N TYR A 142 -1.00 13.67 -1.21
CA TYR A 142 -2.02 13.14 -2.10
C TYR A 142 -2.30 11.66 -1.81
N THR A 143 -3.55 11.24 -1.91
CA THR A 143 -3.93 9.81 -1.82
C THR A 143 -3.53 9.05 -3.08
N LYS A 144 -3.67 7.71 -3.06
CA LYS A 144 -3.52 6.86 -4.25
C LYS A 144 -4.39 7.30 -5.43
N SER A 145 -5.58 7.83 -5.14
CA SER A 145 -6.52 8.36 -6.14
C SER A 145 -6.17 9.75 -6.67
N GLY A 146 -5.11 10.37 -6.16
CA GLY A 146 -4.69 11.72 -6.54
C GLY A 146 -5.38 12.86 -5.77
N PHE A 147 -6.32 12.55 -4.87
CA PHE A 147 -6.95 13.57 -4.03
C PHE A 147 -5.94 14.20 -3.06
N CYS A 148 -5.85 15.53 -3.06
CA CYS A 148 -4.99 16.30 -2.16
C CYS A 148 -5.60 16.36 -0.76
N VAL A 149 -5.00 15.65 0.20
CA VAL A 149 -5.48 15.56 1.58
C VAL A 149 -5.10 16.78 2.39
N ASN A 150 -3.88 17.28 2.21
CA ASN A 150 -3.36 18.38 3.01
C ASN A 150 -2.27 19.15 2.27
N ARG A 151 -2.15 20.45 2.60
CA ARG A 151 -1.06 21.33 2.21
C ARG A 151 -0.49 22.04 3.43
N PHE A 152 0.81 21.91 3.66
CA PHE A 152 1.49 22.39 4.87
C PHE A 152 2.95 22.75 4.59
N PRO A 153 3.59 23.62 5.39
CA PRO A 153 5.03 23.83 5.30
C PRO A 153 5.78 22.61 5.84
N SER A 154 6.91 22.23 5.26
CA SER A 154 7.78 21.20 5.84
C SER A 154 9.26 21.56 5.68
N LEU A 155 10.12 20.91 6.46
CA LEU A 155 11.56 21.03 6.30
C LEU A 155 12.12 20.22 5.13
N LEU A 156 11.27 19.54 4.34
CA LEU A 156 11.72 18.89 3.12
C LEU A 156 12.26 19.93 2.12
N PRO A 157 13.21 19.55 1.25
CA PRO A 157 13.69 20.44 0.21
C PRO A 157 12.56 20.93 -0.70
N GLY A 158 12.42 22.25 -0.82
CA GLY A 158 11.31 22.89 -1.55
C GLY A 158 10.00 23.02 -0.76
N GLY A 159 9.92 22.49 0.45
CA GLY A 159 8.71 22.42 1.28
C GLY A 159 8.42 23.65 2.14
N ASN A 160 9.32 24.63 2.18
CA ASN A 160 9.20 25.85 2.97
C ASN A 160 9.81 27.06 2.23
N ARG A 161 9.20 28.23 2.38
CA ARG A 161 9.65 29.52 1.80
C ARG A 161 11.05 29.94 2.25
N HIS A 162 11.49 29.50 3.43
CA HIS A 162 12.86 29.76 3.89
C HIS A 162 13.92 28.95 3.13
N ASN A 163 13.53 27.83 2.53
CA ASN A 163 14.41 26.92 1.78
C ASN A 163 14.16 26.98 0.26
N SER A 164 13.41 27.98 -0.22
CA SER A 164 12.99 28.11 -1.63
C SER A 164 13.87 29.08 -2.43
N GLY A 165 15.15 29.21 -2.09
CA GLY A 165 16.08 30.12 -2.77
C GLY A 165 16.38 29.76 -4.24
N SER A 166 16.02 28.56 -4.68
CA SER A 166 16.16 28.10 -6.06
C SER A 166 14.86 27.49 -6.56
N GLU A 167 14.40 27.97 -7.72
CA GLU A 167 13.10 27.66 -8.34
C GLU A 167 12.94 26.17 -8.71
N LYS A 168 14.06 25.42 -8.76
CA LYS A 168 14.12 24.00 -9.18
C LYS A 168 14.26 23.00 -8.03
N VAL A 169 14.17 23.44 -6.77
CA VAL A 169 14.30 22.55 -5.62
C VAL A 169 12.93 21.98 -5.25
N TYR A 170 12.75 20.69 -5.50
CA TYR A 170 11.56 19.95 -5.09
C TYR A 170 11.94 18.55 -4.60
N CYS A 171 11.04 17.93 -3.84
CA CYS A 171 11.19 16.59 -3.30
C CYS A 171 9.88 15.82 -3.46
N ILE A 172 9.97 14.56 -3.87
CA ILE A 172 8.84 13.66 -4.07
C ILE A 172 9.12 12.38 -3.29
N LEU A 173 8.25 12.09 -2.34
CA LEU A 173 8.38 10.98 -1.41
C LEU A 173 7.14 10.09 -1.43
N ASP A 174 7.35 8.84 -1.06
CA ASP A 174 6.30 7.88 -0.82
C ASP A 174 6.19 7.60 0.68
N CYS A 175 5.07 7.96 1.29
CA CYS A 175 4.92 8.00 2.74
C CYS A 175 3.69 7.24 3.24
N ILE A 176 3.73 6.85 4.51
CA ILE A 176 2.58 6.37 5.28
C ILE A 176 2.32 7.39 6.39
N TYR A 177 1.18 8.07 6.33
CA TYR A 177 0.76 9.00 7.36
C TYR A 177 0.10 8.25 8.51
N SER A 178 0.67 8.39 9.72
CA SER A 178 0.08 7.85 10.94
C SER A 178 -0.70 8.95 11.66
N GLU A 179 -2.04 8.79 11.72
CA GLU A 179 -2.94 9.74 12.39
C GLU A 179 -2.69 9.80 13.90
N ALA A 180 -2.48 8.64 14.53
CA ALA A 180 -2.24 8.55 15.98
C ALA A 180 -1.02 9.36 16.42
N LYS A 181 0.03 9.38 15.59
CA LYS A 181 1.29 10.07 15.88
C LYS A 181 1.43 11.42 15.20
N GLN A 182 0.54 11.74 14.26
CA GLN A 182 0.60 12.97 13.45
C GLN A 182 1.97 13.13 12.78
N MET A 183 2.42 12.09 12.08
CA MET A 183 3.71 12.06 11.39
C MET A 183 3.66 11.23 10.11
N TYR A 184 4.55 11.56 9.17
CA TYR A 184 4.76 10.83 7.93
C TYR A 184 5.95 9.89 8.09
N TYR A 185 5.69 8.60 7.95
CA TYR A 185 6.73 7.59 7.80
C TYR A 185 7.13 7.50 6.34
N ILE A 186 8.37 7.83 6.01
CA ILE A 186 8.87 7.79 4.63
C ILE A 186 9.18 6.33 4.30
N LEU A 187 8.47 5.76 3.34
CA LEU A 187 8.76 4.42 2.84
C LEU A 187 9.76 4.47 1.67
N ASP A 188 9.64 5.47 0.81
CA ASP A 188 10.48 5.55 -0.39
C ASP A 188 10.70 6.99 -0.86
N VAL A 189 11.65 7.16 -1.78
CA VAL A 189 12.02 8.44 -2.37
C VAL A 189 12.11 8.31 -3.89
N MET A 190 11.42 9.22 -4.56
CA MET A 190 11.40 9.26 -6.02
C MET A 190 12.18 10.46 -6.55
N CYS A 191 12.23 11.55 -5.79
CA CYS A 191 13.03 12.72 -6.12
C CYS A 191 13.50 13.44 -4.86
N TRP A 192 14.77 13.86 -4.82
CA TRP A 192 15.32 14.64 -3.73
C TRP A 192 16.12 15.84 -4.26
N ARG A 193 15.77 17.06 -3.83
CA ARG A 193 16.40 18.32 -4.30
C ARG A 193 16.44 18.45 -5.84
N GLY A 194 15.38 18.01 -6.51
CA GLY A 194 15.28 18.04 -7.97
C GLY A 194 16.04 16.92 -8.71
N HIS A 195 16.67 15.99 -7.99
CA HIS A 195 17.29 14.79 -8.57
C HIS A 195 16.31 13.61 -8.54
N PRO A 196 15.67 13.27 -9.67
CA PRO A 196 14.84 12.07 -9.76
C PRO A 196 15.71 10.81 -9.69
N ILE A 197 15.25 9.83 -8.93
CA ILE A 197 15.94 8.53 -8.73
C ILE A 197 15.00 7.34 -8.98
N TYR A 198 13.99 7.53 -9.83
CA TYR A 198 13.06 6.47 -10.26
C TYR A 198 13.80 5.28 -10.88
N ASP A 199 14.82 5.54 -11.70
CA ASP A 199 15.66 4.53 -12.36
C ASP A 199 16.72 3.90 -11.45
N CYS A 200 16.74 4.25 -10.16
CA CYS A 200 17.66 3.65 -9.22
C CYS A 200 17.02 2.43 -8.55
N GLN A 201 17.87 1.44 -8.27
CA GLN A 201 17.52 0.24 -7.52
C GLN A 201 17.06 0.58 -6.10
N THR A 202 16.22 -0.28 -5.51
CA THR A 202 15.63 -0.07 -4.18
C THR A 202 16.67 0.05 -3.08
N ASP A 203 17.70 -0.80 -3.11
CA ASP A 203 18.78 -0.77 -2.12
C ASP A 203 19.52 0.58 -2.11
N PHE A 204 19.83 1.12 -3.29
CA PHE A 204 20.37 2.47 -3.43
C PHE A 204 19.38 3.53 -2.93
N ARG A 205 18.11 3.46 -3.33
CA ARG A 205 17.08 4.43 -2.89
C ARG A 205 16.94 4.45 -1.37
N PHE A 206 16.90 3.29 -0.73
CA PHE A 206 16.79 3.17 0.73
C PHE A 206 18.04 3.66 1.45
N PHE A 207 19.23 3.27 0.97
CA PHE A 207 20.49 3.78 1.51
C PHE A 207 20.58 5.31 1.40
N TRP A 208 20.29 5.83 0.20
CA TRP A 208 20.33 7.26 -0.09
C TRP A 208 19.33 8.04 0.76
N LEU A 209 18.10 7.54 0.86
CA LEU A 209 17.06 8.11 1.72
C LEU A 209 17.52 8.23 3.17
N SER A 210 18.05 7.14 3.73
CA SER A 210 18.54 7.14 5.11
C SER A 210 19.65 8.18 5.33
N SER A 211 20.60 8.28 4.38
CA SER A 211 21.66 9.29 4.44
C SER A 211 21.10 10.71 4.35
N LYS A 212 20.11 10.95 3.49
CA LYS A 212 19.54 12.29 3.28
C LYS A 212 18.63 12.77 4.39
N ILE A 213 17.89 11.86 5.04
CA ILE A 213 17.10 12.21 6.23
C ILE A 213 18.02 12.66 7.38
N GLN A 214 19.18 12.02 7.54
CA GLN A 214 20.14 12.37 8.60
C GLN A 214 20.80 13.74 8.37
N GLU A 215 20.90 14.19 7.12
CA GLU A 215 21.43 15.52 6.77
C GLU A 215 20.43 16.66 7.06
N GLU A 216 19.12 16.39 7.11
CA GLU A 216 18.09 17.42 7.32
C GLU A 216 17.76 17.57 8.81
N GLU A 217 18.34 18.59 9.43
CA GLU A 217 18.14 18.91 10.85
C GLU A 217 16.67 19.25 11.15
N GLY A 218 16.13 18.65 12.22
CA GLY A 218 14.76 18.93 12.70
C GLY A 218 13.64 18.33 11.85
N LEU A 219 13.94 17.57 10.78
CA LEU A 219 12.91 16.93 9.94
C LEU A 219 12.03 15.93 10.72
N GLY A 220 12.63 15.25 11.70
CA GLY A 220 11.95 14.35 12.64
C GLY A 220 11.27 15.04 13.83
N GLU A 221 11.31 16.38 13.89
CA GLU A 221 10.80 17.18 15.00
C GLU A 221 9.64 18.07 14.59
N LYS A 222 8.76 18.39 15.54
CA LYS A 222 7.65 19.31 15.28
C LYS A 222 8.11 20.74 15.52
N SER A 223 7.90 21.60 14.54
CA SER A 223 8.16 23.04 14.64
C SER A 223 7.09 23.84 13.90
N ARG A 224 7.12 25.17 14.01
CA ARG A 224 6.19 26.05 13.29
C ARG A 224 6.29 25.89 11.76
N ILE A 225 7.47 25.56 11.26
CA ILE A 225 7.76 25.37 9.83
C ILE A 225 7.80 23.87 9.44
N ASN A 226 7.51 22.97 10.39
CA ASN A 226 7.41 21.53 10.21
C ASN A 226 6.36 20.95 11.18
N PRO A 227 5.05 21.15 10.93
CA PRO A 227 3.99 20.69 11.82
C PRO A 227 3.89 19.16 11.87
N PHE A 228 4.37 18.47 10.83
CA PHE A 228 4.40 17.01 10.74
C PHE A 228 5.83 16.51 10.69
N LYS A 229 6.16 15.54 11.54
CA LYS A 229 7.47 14.88 11.54
C LYS A 229 7.58 13.98 10.31
N PHE A 230 8.76 13.91 9.71
CA PHE A 230 9.10 12.93 8.69
C PHE A 230 10.19 12.00 9.24
N VAL A 231 9.91 10.69 9.23
CA VAL A 231 10.83 9.68 9.76
C VAL A 231 10.94 8.54 8.75
N GLY A 232 12.17 8.21 8.36
CA GLY A 232 12.43 7.08 7.46
C GLY A 232 12.10 5.74 8.12
N LEU A 233 11.41 4.87 7.39
CA LEU A 233 11.26 3.48 7.80
C LEU A 233 12.57 2.72 7.61
N GLN A 234 12.91 1.88 8.58
CA GLN A 234 14.06 1.01 8.49
C GLN A 234 13.73 -0.22 7.63
N ASN A 235 14.72 -0.68 6.88
CA ASN A 235 14.66 -1.92 6.12
C ASN A 235 15.62 -2.94 6.72
N PHE A 236 15.29 -4.22 6.60
CA PHE A 236 16.04 -5.33 7.16
C PHE A 236 16.30 -6.41 6.10
N PRO A 237 17.37 -7.22 6.26
CA PRO A 237 17.56 -8.42 5.43
C PRO A 237 16.40 -9.40 5.60
N CYS A 238 16.15 -10.20 4.56
CA CYS A 238 15.12 -11.25 4.61
C CYS A 238 15.68 -12.63 5.03
N THR A 239 16.79 -12.69 5.78
CA THR A 239 17.27 -13.97 6.33
C THR A 239 16.32 -14.47 7.42
N PRO A 240 16.21 -15.79 7.65
CA PRO A 240 15.34 -16.35 8.69
C PRO A 240 15.59 -15.73 10.07
N GLU A 241 16.84 -15.49 10.43
CA GLU A 241 17.24 -14.90 11.71
C GLU A 241 16.77 -13.44 11.81
N SER A 242 17.05 -12.65 10.77
CA SER A 242 16.63 -11.24 10.69
C SER A 242 15.11 -11.11 10.76
N LEU A 243 14.36 -11.97 10.07
CA LEU A 243 12.89 -11.96 10.13
C LEU A 243 12.37 -12.33 11.53
N CYS A 244 13.02 -13.26 12.23
CA CYS A 244 12.66 -13.59 13.60
C CYS A 244 12.93 -12.43 14.56
N GLU A 245 14.07 -11.76 14.43
CA GLU A 245 14.42 -10.57 15.22
C GLU A 245 13.45 -9.42 14.96
N VAL A 246 13.13 -9.15 13.69
CA VAL A 246 12.16 -8.12 13.29
C VAL A 246 10.78 -8.41 13.89
N LEU A 247 10.33 -9.66 13.89
CA LEU A 247 9.04 -10.05 14.48
C LEU A 247 9.02 -10.04 16.02
N ALA A 248 10.19 -10.05 16.65
CA ALA A 248 10.37 -9.93 18.09
C ALA A 248 10.61 -8.48 18.54
N THR A 249 10.92 -7.57 17.62
CA THR A 249 11.25 -6.18 17.92
C THR A 249 9.99 -5.36 18.20
N ASP A 250 10.04 -4.55 19.25
CA ASP A 250 9.01 -3.56 19.53
C ASP A 250 9.21 -2.32 18.65
N PHE A 251 8.25 -2.07 17.77
CA PHE A 251 8.22 -0.86 16.96
C PHE A 251 7.55 0.29 17.70
N PRO A 252 7.96 1.54 17.49
CA PRO A 252 7.33 2.66 18.16
C PRO A 252 5.88 2.86 17.70
N PHE A 253 5.41 2.16 16.66
CA PHE A 253 4.10 2.28 16.05
C PHE A 253 3.40 0.92 15.97
N GLU A 254 2.08 0.93 15.83
CA GLU A 254 1.32 -0.27 15.52
C GLU A 254 1.66 -0.76 14.10
N VAL A 255 2.06 -2.03 13.98
CA VAL A 255 2.48 -2.64 12.72
C VAL A 255 1.26 -3.11 11.94
N ASP A 256 1.14 -2.64 10.70
CA ASP A 256 0.10 -3.08 9.76
C ASP A 256 0.52 -4.35 9.01
N GLY A 257 1.78 -4.39 8.58
CA GLY A 257 2.33 -5.51 7.83
C GLY A 257 3.74 -5.25 7.33
N LEU A 258 4.24 -6.17 6.51
CA LEU A 258 5.60 -6.16 6.00
C LEU A 258 5.59 -6.10 4.48
N LEU A 259 6.38 -5.18 3.93
CA LEU A 259 6.65 -5.09 2.51
C LEU A 259 8.02 -5.70 2.18
N PHE A 260 8.04 -6.61 1.22
CA PHE A 260 9.23 -7.26 0.71
C PHE A 260 9.58 -6.65 -0.63
N TYR A 261 10.69 -5.94 -0.72
CA TYR A 261 11.15 -5.31 -1.96
C TYR A 261 12.29 -6.11 -2.57
N HIS A 262 12.22 -6.34 -3.88
CA HIS A 262 13.38 -6.79 -4.63
C HIS A 262 14.43 -5.67 -4.67
N LYS A 263 15.68 -5.94 -4.29
CA LYS A 263 16.77 -4.95 -4.21
C LYS A 263 16.95 -4.19 -5.51
N GLN A 264 16.90 -4.91 -6.62
CA GLN A 264 17.15 -4.35 -7.95
C GLN A 264 15.94 -3.64 -8.60
N THR A 265 14.76 -3.54 -7.97
CA THR A 265 13.60 -2.91 -8.64
C THR A 265 13.76 -1.40 -8.76
N HIS A 266 13.48 -0.85 -9.95
CA HIS A 266 13.27 0.59 -10.13
C HIS A 266 11.93 1.00 -9.51
N TYR A 267 11.78 2.28 -9.17
CA TYR A 267 10.49 2.80 -8.70
C TYR A 267 9.55 2.97 -9.88
N THR A 268 8.53 2.12 -9.97
CA THR A 268 7.55 2.14 -11.06
C THR A 268 6.14 2.33 -10.48
N PRO A 269 5.45 3.43 -10.82
CA PRO A 269 4.09 3.65 -10.35
C PRO A 269 3.14 2.53 -10.80
N GLY A 270 2.19 2.15 -9.93
CA GLY A 270 1.25 1.06 -10.17
C GLY A 270 1.62 -0.25 -9.46
N SER A 271 0.81 -1.29 -9.70
CA SER A 271 0.98 -2.60 -9.05
C SER A 271 2.15 -3.39 -9.64
N THR A 272 2.98 -3.98 -8.78
CA THR A 272 4.14 -4.77 -9.21
C THR A 272 4.36 -6.03 -8.33
N PRO A 273 4.70 -7.18 -8.93
CA PRO A 273 5.09 -8.37 -8.18
C PRO A 273 6.52 -8.29 -7.60
N LEU A 274 7.29 -7.24 -7.94
CA LEU A 274 8.63 -6.98 -7.37
C LEU A 274 8.57 -6.37 -5.96
N VAL A 275 7.36 -6.06 -5.48
CA VAL A 275 7.10 -5.74 -4.08
C VAL A 275 5.98 -6.64 -3.57
N GLY A 276 6.28 -7.44 -2.55
CA GLY A 276 5.33 -8.33 -1.89
C GLY A 276 4.80 -7.73 -0.60
N TRP A 277 3.54 -7.99 -0.26
CA TRP A 277 2.92 -7.61 1.01
C TRP A 277 2.50 -8.84 1.78
N LEU A 278 2.76 -8.86 3.10
CA LEU A 278 2.22 -9.85 4.03
C LEU A 278 1.79 -9.19 5.35
N ARG A 279 0.76 -9.76 5.97
CA ARG A 279 0.47 -9.48 7.39
C ARG A 279 1.47 -10.24 8.28
N PRO A 280 1.82 -9.74 9.48
CA PRO A 280 2.86 -10.38 10.29
C PRO A 280 2.50 -11.84 10.67
N TYR A 281 1.23 -12.12 11.00
CA TYR A 281 0.74 -13.48 11.29
C TYR A 281 0.80 -14.46 10.11
N MET A 282 0.96 -13.98 8.87
CA MET A 282 1.06 -14.84 7.68
C MET A 282 2.47 -15.36 7.43
N ILE A 283 3.49 -14.71 8.01
CA ILE A 283 4.91 -15.01 7.76
C ILE A 283 5.26 -16.48 8.03
N PRO A 284 4.97 -17.05 9.23
CA PRO A 284 5.33 -18.44 9.50
C PRO A 284 4.72 -19.45 8.50
N GLU A 285 3.49 -19.19 8.04
CA GLU A 285 2.77 -20.09 7.13
C GLU A 285 3.20 -19.94 5.66
N ILE A 286 3.52 -18.72 5.22
CA ILE A 286 3.86 -18.46 3.82
C ILE A 286 5.34 -18.69 3.56
N LEU A 287 6.22 -18.25 4.48
CA LEU A 287 7.67 -18.43 4.34
C LEU A 287 8.15 -19.77 4.93
N GLY A 288 7.31 -20.50 5.65
CA GLY A 288 7.69 -21.78 6.27
C GLY A 288 8.70 -21.65 7.40
N LEU A 289 8.68 -20.50 8.11
CA LEU A 289 9.64 -20.18 9.17
C LEU A 289 9.05 -20.44 10.56
N THR A 290 9.88 -20.92 11.47
CA THR A 290 9.55 -20.98 12.90
C THR A 290 9.83 -19.62 13.53
N VAL A 291 8.78 -18.86 13.84
CA VAL A 291 8.90 -17.50 14.40
C VAL A 291 8.51 -17.47 15.88
N PRO A 292 9.03 -16.52 16.66
CA PRO A 292 8.62 -16.34 18.06
C PRO A 292 7.13 -16.02 18.18
N VAL A 293 6.50 -16.51 19.25
CA VAL A 293 5.11 -16.16 19.56
C VAL A 293 5.09 -14.77 20.21
N THR A 294 4.68 -13.77 19.44
CA THR A 294 4.59 -12.37 19.85
C THR A 294 3.21 -11.81 19.46
N ALA A 295 2.89 -10.60 19.91
CA ALA A 295 1.65 -9.93 19.53
C ALA A 295 1.49 -9.80 17.99
N LEU A 296 2.61 -9.68 17.26
CA LEU A 296 2.62 -9.60 15.80
C LEU A 296 2.28 -10.94 15.14
N THR A 297 2.75 -12.06 15.70
CA THR A 297 2.56 -13.39 15.11
C THR A 297 1.27 -14.08 15.57
N ALA A 298 0.56 -13.49 16.55
CA ALA A 298 -0.75 -13.94 16.98
C ALA A 298 -1.77 -13.85 15.84
N LYS A 299 -2.37 -14.99 15.46
CA LYS A 299 -3.43 -15.03 14.45
C LYS A 299 -4.69 -14.39 15.06
N PRO A 300 -5.29 -13.37 14.40
CA PRO A 300 -6.52 -12.78 14.90
C PRO A 300 -7.70 -13.75 14.74
N ASP A 301 -8.69 -13.67 15.64
CA ASP A 301 -9.82 -14.61 15.69
C ASP A 301 -10.58 -14.72 14.36
N TYR A 302 -10.69 -13.61 13.62
CA TYR A 302 -11.34 -13.59 12.31
C TYR A 302 -10.59 -14.43 11.28
N ALA A 303 -9.25 -14.49 11.34
CA ALA A 303 -8.44 -15.28 10.40
C ALA A 303 -8.65 -16.78 10.63
N GLY A 304 -8.82 -17.20 11.88
CA GLY A 304 -9.18 -18.59 12.23
C GLY A 304 -10.56 -18.98 11.69
N ARG A 305 -11.57 -18.12 11.90
CA ARG A 305 -12.94 -18.34 11.40
C ARG A 305 -13.00 -18.36 9.88
N GLN A 306 -12.29 -17.44 9.22
CA GLN A 306 -12.25 -17.37 7.76
C GLN A 306 -11.58 -18.61 7.16
N LEU A 307 -10.49 -19.11 7.77
CA LEU A 307 -9.86 -20.37 7.36
C LEU A 307 -10.81 -21.57 7.50
N GLN A 308 -11.54 -21.66 8.61
CA GLN A 308 -12.51 -22.72 8.86
C GLN A 308 -13.64 -22.69 7.83
N GLN A 309 -14.20 -21.52 7.52
CA GLN A 309 -15.22 -21.34 6.48
C GLN A 309 -14.71 -21.72 5.08
N ILE A 310 -13.45 -21.43 4.78
CA ILE A 310 -12.82 -21.83 3.50
C ILE A 310 -12.59 -23.34 3.45
N ILE A 311 -12.19 -23.96 4.55
CA ILE A 311 -12.01 -25.42 4.65
C ILE A 311 -13.37 -26.11 4.49
N GLU A 312 -14.42 -25.62 5.15
CA GLU A 312 -15.78 -26.16 5.04
C GLU A 312 -16.35 -25.98 3.63
N SER A 313 -16.21 -24.81 3.02
CA SER A 313 -16.66 -24.59 1.63
C SER A 313 -15.89 -25.45 0.63
N LYS A 314 -14.57 -25.62 0.78
CA LYS A 314 -13.78 -26.54 -0.06
C LYS A 314 -14.16 -28.01 0.16
N ARG A 315 -14.47 -28.40 1.40
CA ARG A 315 -14.95 -29.75 1.75
C ARG A 315 -16.33 -30.00 1.13
N ASN A 316 -17.25 -29.07 1.25
CA ASN A 316 -18.59 -29.15 0.67
C ASN A 316 -18.54 -29.18 -0.86
N LYS A 317 -17.63 -28.42 -1.47
CA LYS A 317 -17.41 -28.44 -2.92
C LYS A 317 -16.84 -29.78 -3.41
N LYS A 318 -15.86 -30.35 -2.71
CA LYS A 318 -15.36 -31.71 -3.00
C LYS A 318 -16.45 -32.77 -2.85
N LEU A 319 -17.28 -32.66 -1.81
CA LEU A 319 -18.42 -33.56 -1.59
C LEU A 319 -19.51 -33.41 -2.65
N ALA A 320 -19.71 -32.22 -3.21
CA ALA A 320 -20.64 -31.96 -4.32
C ALA A 320 -20.09 -32.48 -5.66
N GLU A 321 -18.78 -32.33 -5.90
CA GLU A 321 -18.08 -32.87 -7.07
C GLU A 321 -18.05 -34.42 -7.05
N GLU A 322 -17.92 -35.05 -5.87
CA GLU A 322 -17.95 -36.51 -5.70
C GLU A 322 -19.36 -37.11 -5.79
N LYS A 323 -20.42 -36.33 -5.56
CA LYS A 323 -21.82 -36.81 -5.59
C LYS A 323 -22.55 -36.62 -6.92
N GLY A 324 -21.96 -35.92 -7.90
CA GLY A 324 -22.47 -35.85 -9.27
C GLY A 324 -23.90 -35.28 -9.40
N ASP A 325 -24.30 -34.34 -8.53
CA ASP A 325 -25.68 -33.83 -8.50
C ASP A 325 -25.71 -32.30 -8.76
N PRO A 326 -26.22 -31.81 -9.91
CA PRO A 326 -26.18 -30.40 -10.29
C PRO A 326 -27.40 -29.58 -9.82
N SER A 327 -28.04 -29.93 -8.70
CA SER A 327 -29.22 -29.19 -8.23
C SER A 327 -29.49 -29.41 -6.73
N GLY A 328 -29.08 -28.45 -5.90
CA GLY A 328 -29.41 -28.44 -4.48
C GLY A 328 -29.40 -27.03 -3.92
N ALA A 329 -30.47 -26.27 -4.19
CA ALA A 329 -30.68 -24.92 -3.68
C ALA A 329 -30.66 -24.90 -2.14
N ALA A 330 -29.59 -24.38 -1.55
CA ALA A 330 -29.60 -23.96 -0.16
C ALA A 330 -30.32 -22.61 -0.06
N ARG A 331 -31.65 -22.67 0.09
CA ARG A 331 -32.46 -21.63 0.73
C ARG A 331 -31.90 -21.39 2.14
N ASN A 332 -31.27 -20.24 2.35
CA ASN A 332 -31.29 -19.44 3.58
C ASN A 332 -30.36 -18.24 3.38
N GLY A 333 -30.81 -17.31 2.52
CA GLY A 333 -30.20 -15.99 2.41
C GLY A 333 -30.67 -15.14 3.58
N HIS A 334 -29.88 -15.11 4.65
CA HIS A 334 -29.87 -13.96 5.54
C HIS A 334 -28.58 -13.21 5.24
N TYR A 335 -28.73 -12.09 4.53
CA TYR A 335 -27.64 -11.17 4.24
C TYR A 335 -27.46 -10.29 5.47
N GLU A 336 -26.37 -10.48 6.22
CA GLU A 336 -25.79 -9.39 7.00
C GLU A 336 -24.71 -8.74 6.15
N LEU A 337 -25.11 -7.66 5.48
CA LEU A 337 -24.17 -6.59 5.15
C LEU A 337 -23.64 -6.03 6.49
N GLU A 338 -22.40 -5.50 6.46
CA GLU A 338 -21.65 -4.84 7.56
C GLU A 338 -20.63 -5.79 8.26
N HIS A 339 -19.32 -5.52 8.34
CA HIS A 339 -18.57 -4.26 8.37
C HIS A 339 -17.21 -4.39 7.63
N LEU A 340 -16.91 -3.46 6.71
CA LEU A 340 -15.55 -3.21 6.17
C LEU A 340 -14.71 -2.36 7.14
N SER A 341 -14.81 -2.66 8.43
CA SER A 341 -14.03 -2.06 9.51
C SER A 341 -14.08 -3.02 10.69
N THR A 342 -12.96 -3.18 11.39
CA THR A 342 -12.91 -3.93 12.65
C THR A 342 -13.99 -3.41 13.61
N PRO A 343 -14.95 -4.26 14.04
CA PRO A 343 -15.80 -3.90 15.16
C PRO A 343 -14.92 -3.83 16.41
N ARG A 344 -14.99 -2.69 17.12
CA ARG A 344 -14.47 -2.60 18.49
C ARG A 344 -15.31 -3.50 19.40
N PRO A 345 -14.72 -4.18 20.40
CA PRO A 345 -15.50 -4.97 21.33
C PRO A 345 -16.48 -4.06 22.09
N THR A 346 -17.77 -4.35 21.95
CA THR A 346 -18.85 -3.78 22.75
C THR A 346 -18.76 -4.34 24.16
N ASN A 347 -18.40 -3.51 25.13
CA ASN A 347 -18.62 -3.81 26.55
C ASN A 347 -20.12 -3.69 26.83
N SER A 348 -20.77 -4.81 27.15
CA SER A 348 -22.13 -4.81 27.70
C SER A 348 -22.11 -4.48 29.20
N LEU A 349 -22.46 -3.23 29.49
CA LEU A 349 -23.35 -2.69 30.53
C LEU A 349 -23.66 -3.58 31.77
N GLU A 350 -23.36 -3.10 32.98
CA GLU A 350 -24.32 -2.42 33.90
C GLU A 350 -23.72 -2.26 35.31
N SER A 351 -23.55 -1.01 35.76
CA SER A 351 -23.92 -0.61 37.13
C SER A 351 -24.01 0.93 37.23
N ARG A 352 -25.25 1.42 37.15
CA ARG A 352 -25.87 2.57 37.83
C ARG A 352 -25.01 3.75 38.32
N ASP A 353 -25.41 4.92 37.83
CA ASP A 353 -25.63 6.20 38.54
C ASP A 353 -24.59 6.66 39.57
N GLU A 354 -23.87 7.75 39.26
CA GLU A 354 -24.07 9.02 39.97
C GLU A 354 -23.44 10.19 39.22
N ALA A 355 -24.26 11.22 38.98
CA ALA A 355 -23.87 12.48 38.39
C ALA A 355 -23.10 13.33 39.40
N GLY A 356 -21.94 13.85 39.01
CA GLY A 356 -21.15 14.79 39.79
C GLY A 356 -20.46 15.80 38.89
N SER A 357 -21.20 16.82 38.47
CA SER A 357 -20.63 18.03 37.87
C SER A 357 -19.85 18.80 38.93
N GLN A 358 -18.54 18.97 38.74
CA GLN A 358 -17.80 20.05 39.40
C GLN A 358 -17.33 21.04 38.33
N MET A 359 -17.95 22.21 38.37
CA MET A 359 -17.43 23.44 37.76
C MET A 359 -16.22 23.88 38.59
N GLU A 360 -15.08 24.11 37.92
CA GLU A 360 -13.97 24.84 38.51
C GLU A 360 -14.26 26.35 38.40
N ASN A 361 -14.16 27.03 39.55
CA ASN A 361 -14.02 28.48 39.67
C ASN A 361 -12.54 28.85 39.57
#